data_AF-A0A6I4HSR9-F1
#
_entry.id   AF-A0A6I4HSR9-F1
#
_cell.length_a   1.000
_cell.length_b   1.000
_cell.length_c   1.000
_cell.angle_alpha   90.00
_cell.angle_beta   90.00
_cell.angle_gamma   90.00
#
_symmetry.space_group_name_H-M   'P 1'
#
loop_
_entity.id
_entity.type
_entity.pdbx_description
1 polymer ?
#
loop_
_entity_poly.entity_id
_entity_poly.type
_entity_poly.pdbx_seq_one_letter_code
_entity_poly.pdbx_strand_id
1 'polypeptide(L)'
;MSNLTQNFLNPNNKPLVIGEFTIRQDEDGRYCLNDLHKASGDLAKHKPANFLRNEQTQELIKEIDSFSNMRSSENDHPSNMRSAVKVVNGVGTFGVKELVYAYAMWISPKFHLMVIRAYDSLVMEWLLNG
;
A
#
# COMPACT_ATOMS: atom_id res chain seq x y z
N MET A 1 -6.89 10.51 -23.61
CA MET A 1 -7.71 9.90 -22.55
C MET A 1 -7.28 8.44 -22.42
N SER A 2 -6.26 8.16 -21.60
CA SER A 2 -5.82 6.78 -21.36
C SER A 2 -6.72 6.17 -20.29
N ASN A 3 -7.67 5.35 -20.72
CA ASN A 3 -8.38 4.43 -19.83
C ASN A 3 -7.35 3.45 -19.27
N LEU A 4 -6.95 3.66 -18.01
CA LEU A 4 -6.14 2.72 -17.25
C LEU A 4 -7.08 1.61 -16.78
N THR A 5 -7.31 0.64 -17.65
CA THR A 5 -8.05 -0.58 -17.37
C THR A 5 -7.36 -1.29 -16.21
N GLN A 6 -8.07 -1.49 -15.10
CA GLN A 6 -7.65 -2.45 -14.09
C GLN A 6 -7.44 -3.79 -14.79
N ASN A 7 -6.24 -4.36 -14.69
CA ASN A 7 -5.95 -5.67 -15.26
C ASN A 7 -6.59 -6.73 -14.34
N PHE A 8 -7.87 -7.02 -14.60
CA PHE A 8 -8.67 -8.01 -13.86
C PHE A 8 -8.23 -9.46 -14.10
N LEU A 9 -7.22 -9.69 -14.94
CA LEU A 9 -6.70 -11.02 -15.29
C LEU A 9 -5.71 -11.57 -14.25
N ASN A 10 -5.31 -10.80 -13.24
CA ASN A 10 -4.56 -11.34 -12.12
C ASN A 10 -5.54 -11.72 -10.98
N PRO A 11 -5.78 -13.03 -10.71
CA PRO A 11 -6.70 -13.48 -9.68
C PRO A 11 -6.30 -13.04 -8.25
N ASN A 12 -5.08 -12.51 -8.07
CA ASN A 12 -4.60 -11.94 -6.81
C ASN A 12 -4.76 -10.40 -6.72
N ASN A 13 -5.30 -9.75 -7.76
CA ASN A 13 -5.56 -8.30 -7.76
C ASN A 13 -6.86 -7.99 -7.00
N LYS A 14 -6.83 -8.17 -5.68
CA LYS A 14 -7.93 -7.75 -4.82
C LYS A 14 -7.89 -6.23 -4.69
N PRO A 15 -8.96 -5.51 -5.06
CA PRO A 15 -9.01 -4.06 -4.88
C PRO A 15 -8.85 -3.75 -3.39
N LEU A 16 -7.87 -2.90 -3.06
CA LEU A 16 -7.75 -2.36 -1.70
C LEU A 16 -8.70 -1.17 -1.59
N VAL A 17 -9.66 -1.29 -0.68
CA VAL A 17 -10.63 -0.24 -0.40
C VAL A 17 -10.29 0.40 0.93
N ILE A 18 -10.13 1.73 0.93
CA ILE A 18 -9.95 2.53 2.14
C ILE A 18 -11.13 3.50 2.22
N GLY A 19 -12.14 3.14 3.02
CA GLY A 19 -13.40 3.87 3.08
C GLY A 19 -14.21 3.63 1.82
N GLU A 20 -14.44 4.68 1.03
CA GLU A 20 -15.14 4.59 -0.27
C GLU A 20 -14.18 4.63 -1.45
N PHE A 21 -12.86 4.71 -1.20
CA PHE A 21 -11.86 4.87 -2.23
C PHE A 21 -11.23 3.52 -2.60
N THR A 22 -11.25 3.22 -3.89
CA THR A 22 -10.51 2.07 -4.46
C THR A 22 -9.11 2.51 -4.83
N ILE A 23 -8.10 1.80 -4.34
CA ILE A 23 -6.69 2.07 -4.64
C ILE A 23 -6.23 1.13 -5.75
N ARG A 24 -5.69 1.69 -6.85
CA ARG A 24 -5.23 0.90 -7.99
C ARG A 24 -3.99 0.09 -7.61
N GLN A 25 -3.87 -1.10 -8.21
CA GLN A 25 -2.71 -1.97 -8.05
C GLN A 25 -1.94 -2.07 -9.37
N ASP A 26 -0.61 -2.15 -9.30
CA ASP A 26 0.24 -2.48 -10.44
C ASP A 26 0.33 -4.00 -10.66
N GLU A 27 0.98 -4.41 -11.75
CA GLU A 27 1.15 -5.83 -12.13
C GLU A 27 1.95 -6.62 -11.08
N ASP A 28 2.78 -5.94 -10.30
CA ASP A 28 3.60 -6.50 -9.23
C ASP A 28 2.84 -6.60 -7.89
N GLY A 29 1.57 -6.19 -7.85
CA GLY A 29 0.75 -6.24 -6.64
C GLY A 29 0.97 -5.06 -5.67
N ARG A 30 1.62 -3.98 -6.10
CA ARG A 30 1.77 -2.75 -5.30
C ARG A 30 0.63 -1.79 -5.56
N TYR A 31 0.22 -1.05 -4.55
CA TYR A 31 -0.90 -0.13 -4.59
C TYR A 31 -0.44 1.33 -4.80
N CYS A 32 -1.23 2.09 -5.55
CA CYS A 32 -0.91 3.46 -5.93
C CYS A 32 -1.11 4.46 -4.77
N LEU A 33 -0.02 4.97 -4.20
CA LEU A 33 -0.08 5.97 -3.13
C LEU A 33 -0.69 7.29 -3.63
N ASN A 34 -0.56 7.60 -4.93
CA ASN A 34 -1.17 8.80 -5.51
C ASN A 34 -2.71 8.77 -5.47
N ASP A 35 -3.34 7.61 -5.50
CA ASP A 35 -4.80 7.52 -5.39
C ASP A 35 -5.25 7.90 -3.98
N LEU A 36 -4.52 7.44 -2.96
CA LEU A 36 -4.78 7.81 -1.58
C LEU A 36 -4.47 9.30 -1.33
N HIS A 37 -3.42 9.83 -1.95
CA HIS A 37 -3.09 11.26 -1.91
C HIS A 37 -4.25 12.12 -2.44
N LYS A 38 -4.80 11.76 -3.60
CA LYS A 38 -5.97 12.44 -4.17
C LYS A 38 -7.19 12.31 -3.27
N ALA A 39 -7.48 11.10 -2.77
CA ALA A 39 -8.58 10.85 -1.84
C ALA A 39 -8.47 11.64 -0.53
N SER A 40 -7.24 11.99 -0.11
CA SER A 40 -6.96 12.78 1.09
C SER A 40 -7.03 14.30 0.92
N GLY A 41 -7.35 14.79 -0.29
CA GLY A 41 -7.45 16.22 -0.59
C GLY A 41 -6.23 16.83 -1.30
N ASP A 42 -5.34 16.01 -1.86
CA ASP A 42 -4.29 16.41 -2.82
C ASP A 42 -3.35 17.55 -2.35
N LEU A 43 -3.19 17.72 -1.04
CA LEU A 43 -2.34 18.79 -0.49
C LEU A 43 -0.87 18.54 -0.84
N ALA A 44 -0.17 19.58 -1.30
CA ALA A 44 1.22 19.48 -1.76
C ALA A 44 2.19 18.96 -0.69
N LYS A 45 1.95 19.31 0.59
CA LYS A 45 2.75 18.81 1.73
C LYS A 45 2.65 17.30 1.91
N HIS A 46 1.57 16.68 1.42
CA HIS A 46 1.31 15.27 1.58
C HIS A 46 1.69 14.43 0.36
N LYS A 47 2.37 14.98 -0.65
CA LYS A 47 2.78 14.21 -1.83
C LYS A 47 3.56 12.94 -1.43
N PRO A 48 3.38 11.81 -2.13
CA PRO A 48 4.13 10.57 -1.85
C PRO A 48 5.65 10.77 -1.80
N ALA A 49 6.19 11.67 -2.63
CA ALA A 49 7.62 12.01 -2.59
C ALA A 49 8.10 12.57 -1.24
N ASN A 50 7.26 13.32 -0.53
CA ASN A 50 7.61 13.84 0.81
C ASN A 50 7.57 12.72 1.85
N PHE A 51 6.59 11.83 1.74
CA PHE A 51 6.50 10.63 2.58
C PHE A 51 7.72 9.73 2.42
N LEU A 52 8.16 9.44 1.20
CA LEU A 52 9.37 8.63 0.94
C LEU A 52 10.69 9.25 1.43
N ARG A 53 10.70 10.55 1.73
CA ARG A 53 11.85 11.24 2.31
C ARG A 53 11.85 11.22 3.84
N ASN A 54 10.75 10.82 4.47
CA ASN A 54 10.65 10.72 5.91
C ASN A 54 11.51 9.54 6.40
N GLU A 55 12.31 9.78 7.44
CA GLU A 55 13.23 8.78 8.01
C GLU A 55 12.51 7.50 8.44
N GLN A 56 11.42 7.61 9.20
CA GLN A 56 10.62 6.46 9.64
C GLN A 56 10.08 5.66 8.45
N THR A 57 9.73 6.34 7.35
CA THR A 57 9.26 5.66 6.13
C THR A 57 10.38 4.91 5.44
N GLN A 58 11.59 5.47 5.40
CA GLN A 58 12.76 4.80 4.83
C GLN A 58 13.17 3.58 5.66
N GLU A 59 13.11 3.68 6.98
CA GLU A 59 13.33 2.55 7.89
C GLU A 59 12.29 1.45 7.70
N LEU A 60 11.00 1.81 7.62
CA LEU A 60 9.93 0.85 7.35
C LEU A 60 10.13 0.12 6.02
N ILE A 61 10.52 0.84 4.95
CA ILE A 61 10.82 0.23 3.65
C ILE A 61 11.94 -0.79 3.77
N LYS A 62 13.04 -0.45 4.45
CA LYS A 62 14.17 -1.37 4.69
C LYS A 62 13.75 -2.61 5.45
N GLU A 63 12.90 -2.45 6.47
CA GLU A 63 12.40 -3.57 7.26
C GLU A 63 11.55 -4.53 6.41
N ILE A 64 10.62 -3.99 5.63
CA ILE A 64 9.76 -4.77 4.72
C ILE A 64 10.60 -5.53 3.68
N ASP A 65 11.55 -4.84 3.05
CA ASP A 65 12.44 -5.45 2.06
C ASP A 65 13.30 -6.57 2.69
N SER A 66 13.75 -6.39 3.94
CA SER A 66 14.55 -7.38 4.66
C SER A 66 13.76 -8.64 5.01
N PHE A 67 12.53 -8.51 5.51
CA PHE A 67 11.64 -9.65 5.78
C PHE A 67 11.27 -10.43 4.52
N SER A 68 11.03 -9.71 3.42
CA SER A 68 10.67 -10.31 2.14
C SER A 68 11.80 -11.21 1.61
N ASN A 69 13.06 -10.80 1.80
CA ASN A 69 14.22 -11.59 1.39
C ASN A 69 14.38 -12.91 2.20
N MET A 70 13.98 -12.92 3.48
CA MET A 70 14.09 -14.11 4.36
C MET A 70 13.03 -15.19 4.09
N ARG A 71 11.88 -14.85 3.52
CA ARG A 71 10.77 -15.81 3.26
C ARG A 71 10.90 -16.59 1.95
N SER A 72 11.99 -16.41 1.22
CA SER A 72 12.29 -17.13 -0.03
C SER A 72 12.65 -18.59 0.25
N SER A 73 11.67 -19.44 0.56
CA SER A 73 11.83 -20.91 0.60
C SER A 73 11.60 -21.50 -0.79
N GLU A 74 12.35 -22.55 -1.14
CA GLU A 74 12.58 -23.10 -2.48
C GLU A 74 11.33 -23.57 -3.28
N ASN A 75 10.12 -23.49 -2.71
CA ASN A 75 8.90 -24.03 -3.32
C ASN A 75 7.86 -22.98 -3.75
N ASP A 76 8.07 -21.70 -3.43
CA ASP A 76 7.23 -20.63 -3.98
C ASP A 76 7.80 -20.15 -5.31
N HIS A 77 6.94 -20.08 -6.33
CA HIS A 77 7.32 -19.66 -7.68
C HIS A 77 8.14 -18.34 -7.60
N PRO A 78 9.22 -18.19 -8.38
CA PRO A 78 10.13 -17.04 -8.33
C PRO A 78 9.53 -15.78 -8.95
N SER A 79 8.26 -15.49 -8.70
CA SER A 79 7.62 -14.22 -9.02
C SER A 79 8.00 -13.14 -8.00
N ASN A 80 9.29 -12.81 -8.10
CA ASN A 80 9.88 -11.50 -7.89
C ASN A 80 10.06 -11.08 -6.43
N MET A 81 11.33 -10.89 -6.09
CA MET A 81 11.79 -9.94 -5.09
C MET A 81 11.08 -8.58 -5.32
N ARG A 82 9.96 -8.37 -4.62
CA ARG A 82 9.13 -7.18 -4.75
C ARG A 82 9.69 -6.13 -3.79
N SER A 83 10.47 -5.18 -4.31
CA SER A 83 10.79 -3.98 -3.52
C SER A 83 9.50 -3.38 -2.96
N ALA A 84 9.50 -2.96 -1.70
CA ALA A 84 8.36 -2.42 -0.98
C ALA A 84 7.75 -1.19 -1.68
N VAL A 85 8.53 -0.50 -2.51
CA VAL A 85 8.11 0.69 -3.26
C VAL A 85 8.63 0.67 -4.70
N LYS A 86 7.84 1.21 -5.64
CA LYS A 86 8.22 1.47 -7.03
C LYS A 86 7.78 2.87 -7.41
N VAL A 87 8.73 3.69 -7.86
CA VAL A 87 8.43 5.03 -8.40
C VAL A 87 8.53 4.95 -9.92
N VAL A 88 7.44 5.27 -10.61
CA VAL A 88 7.39 5.31 -12.07
C VAL A 88 7.19 6.75 -12.50
N ASN A 89 8.21 7.32 -13.15
CA ASN A 89 8.21 8.72 -13.60
C ASN A 89 6.98 9.01 -14.47
N GLY A 90 6.25 10.07 -14.14
CA GLY A 90 5.03 10.47 -14.85
C GLY A 90 3.79 9.61 -14.58
N VAL A 91 3.92 8.50 -13.85
CA VAL A 91 2.79 7.59 -13.53
C VAL A 91 2.40 7.67 -12.06
N GLY A 92 3.37 7.54 -11.15
CA GLY A 92 3.11 7.62 -9.70
C GLY A 92 4.05 6.78 -8.85
N THR A 93 3.75 6.77 -7.55
CA THR A 93 4.42 5.97 -6.52
C THR A 93 3.52 4.81 -6.12
N PHE A 94 4.06 3.60 -6.16
CA PHE A 94 3.37 2.37 -5.81
C PHE A 94 4.06 1.72 -4.62
N GLY A 95 3.30 1.29 -3.62
CA GLY A 95 3.81 0.67 -2.40
C GLY A 95 3.08 -0.63 -2.06
N VAL A 96 3.74 -1.54 -1.38
CA VAL A 96 3.06 -2.71 -0.80
C VAL A 96 2.03 -2.28 0.25
N LYS A 97 1.14 -3.20 0.65
CA LYS A 97 -0.04 -2.89 1.47
C LYS A 97 0.32 -2.21 2.80
N GLU A 98 1.38 -2.65 3.45
CA GLU A 98 1.94 -2.11 4.68
C GLU A 98 2.32 -0.62 4.51
N LEU A 99 2.94 -0.29 3.37
CA LEU A 99 3.32 1.09 3.05
C LEU A 99 2.10 1.96 2.75
N VAL A 100 1.03 1.39 2.18
CA VAL A 100 -0.26 2.10 2.02
C VAL A 100 -0.84 2.47 3.38
N TYR A 101 -0.82 1.55 4.34
CA TYR A 101 -1.33 1.80 5.68
C TYR A 101 -0.52 2.87 6.41
N ALA A 102 0.82 2.78 6.35
CA ALA A 102 1.68 3.82 6.90
C ALA A 102 1.42 5.20 6.26
N TYR A 103 1.26 5.24 4.93
CA TYR A 103 0.93 6.47 4.23
C TYR A 103 -0.45 7.01 4.62
N ALA A 104 -1.47 6.15 4.77
CA ALA A 104 -2.81 6.48 5.24
C ALA A 104 -2.79 7.12 6.64
N MET A 105 -1.99 6.56 7.55
CA MET A 105 -1.81 7.09 8.91
C MET A 105 -1.09 8.44 8.93
N TRP A 106 -0.11 8.62 8.04
CA TRP A 106 0.67 9.85 7.94
C TRP A 106 -0.11 11.00 7.29
N ILE A 107 -0.92 10.71 6.27
CA ILE A 107 -1.51 11.72 5.40
C ILE A 107 -2.75 12.41 5.99
N SER A 108 -3.53 11.72 6.82
CA SER A 108 -4.78 12.25 7.35
C SER A 108 -5.16 11.58 8.67
N PRO A 109 -5.53 12.35 9.71
CA PRO A 109 -6.09 11.80 10.95
C PRO A 109 -7.33 10.92 10.70
N LYS A 110 -8.15 11.25 9.69
CA LYS A 110 -9.32 10.44 9.32
C LYS A 110 -8.88 9.04 8.87
N PHE A 111 -7.95 8.97 7.91
CA PHE A 111 -7.47 7.70 7.41
C PHE A 111 -6.68 6.93 8.47
N HIS A 112 -5.94 7.62 9.32
CA HIS A 112 -5.29 7.03 10.48
C HIS A 112 -6.28 6.29 11.37
N LEU A 113 -7.36 6.95 11.82
CA LEU A 113 -8.37 6.32 12.67
C LEU A 113 -9.07 5.14 11.99
N MET A 114 -9.26 5.21 10.67
CA MET A 114 -9.85 4.10 9.91
C MET A 114 -8.97 2.86 9.93
N VAL A 115 -7.65 3.01 9.78
CA VAL A 115 -6.72 1.86 9.83
C VAL A 115 -6.67 1.26 11.23
N ILE A 116 -6.63 2.08 12.29
CA ILE A 116 -6.68 1.60 13.69
C ILE A 116 -7.96 0.79 13.93
N ARG A 117 -9.13 1.35 13.60
CA ARG A 117 -10.42 0.68 13.81
C ARG A 117 -10.57 -0.60 13.01
N ALA A 118 -10.00 -0.65 11.80
CA ALA A 118 -10.01 -1.85 10.98
C ALA A 118 -9.20 -2.97 11.64
N TYR A 119 -8.03 -2.64 12.21
CA TYR A 119 -7.23 -3.60 12.97
C TYR A 119 -7.98 -4.08 14.24
N ASP A 120 -8.50 -3.15 15.04
CA ASP A 120 -9.26 -3.50 16.26
C ASP A 120 -10.45 -4.41 15.95
N SER A 121 -11.20 -4.11 14.89
CA SER A 121 -12.36 -4.92 14.48
C SER A 121 -11.95 -6.33 14.07
N LEU A 122 -10.84 -6.48 13.35
CA LEU A 122 -10.31 -7.79 12.93
C LEU A 122 -9.86 -8.63 14.13
N VAL A 123 -9.21 -8.00 15.12
CA VAL A 123 -8.81 -8.69 16.36
C VAL A 123 -10.03 -9.12 17.17
N MET A 124 -11.04 -8.25 17.29
CA MET A 124 -12.27 -8.57 18.01
C MET A 124 -13.05 -9.70 17.34
N GLU A 125 -13.15 -9.70 16.01
CA GLU A 125 -13.78 -10.79 15.26
C GLU A 125 -13.08 -12.13 15.49
N TRP A 126 -11.75 -12.14 15.47
CA TRP A 126 -10.97 -13.34 15.77
C TRP A 126 -11.21 -13.88 17.18
N LEU A 127 -11.34 -13.00 18.18
CA LEU A 127 -11.63 -13.40 19.57
C LEU A 127 -13.06 -13.94 19.77
N LEU A 128 -14.02 -13.45 19.00
CA LEU A 128 -15.43 -13.89 19.10
C LEU A 128 -15.69 -15.19 18.35
N ASN A 129 -14.90 -15.48 17.32
CA ASN A 129 -15.06 -16.64 16.44
C ASN A 129 -13.99 -17.74 16.63
N GLY A 130 -12.99 -17.49 17.49
CA GLY A 130 -11.85 -18.37 17.76
C GLY A 130 -12.01 -19.26 18.98
#